data_AF-F3G7E6-F1
#
_entry.id   AF-F3G7E6-F1
#
_cell.length_a   1.000
_cell.length_b   1.000
_cell.length_c   1.000
_cell.angle_alpha   90.00
_cell.angle_beta   90.00
_cell.angle_gamma   90.00
#
_symmetry.space_group_name_H-M   'P 1'
#
loop_
_entity.id
_entity.type
_entity.pdbx_description
1 polymer ?
#
loop_
_entity_poly.entity_id
_entity_poly.type
_entity_poly.pdbx_seq_one_letter_code
_entity_poly.pdbx_strand_id
1 'polypeptide(L)' 'MRKVQNNKAWWLVMPVFLLVAFSAIIPMMTVVNYSVQDIFDQSSRYFVGTEWFRQVLQDPRLHDSLLRQFIYSGCVLL' A
#
# COMPACT_ATOMS: atom_id res chain seq x y z
N MET A 1 19.21 28.83 -30.58
CA MET A 1 18.35 28.72 -29.36
C MET A 1 19.16 28.08 -28.24
N ARG A 2 19.57 28.84 -27.22
CA ARG A 2 20.24 28.31 -26.02
C ARG A 2 19.33 28.60 -24.81
N LYS A 3 18.38 27.69 -24.52
CA LYS A 3 17.61 27.80 -23.27
C LYS A 3 18.58 27.56 -22.11
N VAL A 4 18.67 28.51 -21.19
CA VAL A 4 19.35 28.29 -19.91
C VAL A 4 18.52 27.27 -19.14
N GLN A 5 19.06 26.07 -18.92
CA GLN A 5 18.36 25.07 -18.12
C GLN A 5 18.25 25.58 -16.68
N ASN A 6 17.03 25.67 -16.17
CA ASN A 6 16.77 26.09 -14.80
C ASN A 6 15.81 25.11 -14.13
N ASN A 7 16.31 24.35 -13.16
CA ASN A 7 15.53 23.34 -12.42
C ASN A 7 14.83 23.92 -11.18
N LYS A 8 14.88 25.24 -10.95
CA LYS A 8 14.25 25.87 -9.78
C LYS A 8 12.74 25.63 -9.68
N ALA A 9 12.06 25.31 -10.79
CA ALA A 9 10.64 24.95 -10.80
C ALA A 9 10.30 23.73 -9.92
N TRP A 10 11.25 22.79 -9.72
CA TRP A 10 11.04 21.65 -8.83
C TRP A 10 10.82 22.06 -7.37
N TRP A 11 11.40 23.17 -6.92
CA TRP A 11 11.16 23.70 -5.57
C TRP A 11 9.71 24.10 -5.34
N LEU A 12 8.97 24.48 -6.39
CA LEU A 12 7.54 24.80 -6.30
C LEU A 12 6.69 23.53 -6.16
N VAL A 13 7.17 22.38 -6.66
CA VAL A 13 6.48 21.08 -6.61
C VAL A 13 6.76 20.34 -5.30
N MET A 14 7.94 20.52 -4.71
CA MET A 14 8.36 19.82 -3.49
C MET A 14 7.37 19.91 -2.31
N PRO A 15 6.72 21.05 -2.00
CA PRO A 15 5.78 21.12 -0.88
C PRO A 15 4.59 20.17 -1.05
N VAL A 16 4.00 20.14 -2.25
CA VAL A 16 2.87 19.24 -2.56
C VAL A 16 3.34 17.79 -2.58
N PHE A 17 4.51 17.52 -3.17
CA PHE A 17 5.08 16.18 -3.19
C PHE A 17 5.29 15.62 -1.77
N LEU A 18 5.89 16.42 -0.87
CA LEU A 18 6.10 16.02 0.52
C LEU A 18 4.78 15.77 1.23
N LEU A 19 3.79 16.65 1.08
CA LEU A 19 2.48 16.49 1.69
C LEU A 19 1.80 15.19 1.24
N VAL A 20 1.78 14.92 -0.07
CA VAL A 20 1.22 13.68 -0.63
C VAL A 20 2.01 12.48 -0.12
N ALA A 21 3.34 12.54 -0.11
CA ALA A 21 4.19 11.47 0.41
C ALA A 21 3.86 11.15 1.87
N PHE A 22 3.80 12.14 2.76
CA PHE A 22 3.44 11.90 4.18
C PHE A 22 2.03 11.33 4.32
N SER A 23 1.06 11.86 3.55
CA SER A 23 -0.32 11.39 3.60
C SER A 23 -0.49 9.93 3.14
N ALA A 24 0.39 9.44 2.27
CA ALA A 24 0.37 8.05 1.81
C ALA A 24 1.24 7.12 2.66
N ILE A 25 2.43 7.59 3.07
CA ILE A 25 3.43 6.78 3.78
C ILE A 25 2.96 6.46 5.20
N ILE A 26 2.42 7.44 5.94
CA ILE A 26 2.02 7.22 7.33
C ILE A 26 0.93 6.13 7.43
N PRO A 27 -0.18 6.20 6.67
CA PRO A 27 -1.17 5.11 6.68
C PRO A 27 -0.59 3.78 6.20
N MET A 28 0.29 3.79 5.20
CA MET A 28 0.94 2.58 4.72
C MET A 28 1.79 1.91 5.82
N MET A 29 2.55 2.68 6.59
CA MET A 29 3.29 2.17 7.76
C MET A 29 2.35 1.55 8.78
N THR A 30 1.20 2.16 9.04
CA THR A 30 0.19 1.63 9.96
C THR A 30 -0.40 0.31 9.46
N VAL A 31 -0.72 0.19 8.17
CA VAL A 31 -1.21 -1.05 7.57
C VAL A 31 -0.17 -2.18 7.72
N VAL A 32 1.10 -1.89 7.44
CA VAL A 32 2.19 -2.87 7.62
C VAL A 32 2.33 -3.26 9.09
N ASN A 33 2.27 -2.28 10.00
CA ASN A 33 2.36 -2.52 11.44
C ASN A 33 1.22 -3.44 11.94
N TYR A 34 0.00 -3.23 11.47
CA TYR A 34 -1.15 -4.05 11.83
C TYR A 34 -1.10 -5.44 11.18
N SER A 35 -0.50 -5.59 10.00
CA SER A 35 -0.40 -6.91 9.35
C SER A 35 0.44 -7.94 10.13
N VAL A 36 1.33 -7.48 11.02
CA VAL A 36 2.21 -8.34 11.85
C VAL A 36 1.75 -8.42 13.31
N GLN A 37 0.66 -7.73 13.66
CA GLN A 37 0.11 -7.68 15.02
C GLN A 37 -1.30 -8.25 15.02
N ASP A 38 -1.62 -8.99 16.07
CA ASP A 38 -2.98 -9.41 16.39
C ASP A 38 -3.57 -8.44 17.43
N ILE A 39 -4.67 -7.80 17.06
CA ILE A 39 -5.30 -6.71 17.82
C ILE A 39 -6.67 -7.20 18.26
N PHE A 40 -6.75 -7.79 19.45
CA PHE A 40 -8.01 -8.28 20.04
C PHE A 40 -8.80 -7.18 20.76
N ASP A 41 -8.10 -6.21 21.35
CA ASP A 41 -8.68 -5.08 22.08
C ASP A 41 -7.79 -3.84 21.88
N GLN A 42 -8.32 -2.66 22.18
CA GLN A 42 -7.62 -1.39 22.08
C GLN A 42 -6.35 -1.34 22.96
N SER A 43 -6.31 -2.15 24.03
CA SER A 43 -5.18 -2.26 24.95
C SER A 43 -4.25 -3.45 24.67
N SER A 44 -4.75 -4.55 24.09
CA SER A 44 -3.98 -5.78 23.90
C SER A 44 -3.57 -5.98 22.44
N ARG A 45 -2.28 -5.75 22.15
CA ARG A 45 -1.67 -6.01 20.84
C ARG A 45 -0.57 -7.05 20.99
N TYR A 46 -0.70 -8.16 20.28
CA TYR A 46 0.25 -9.26 20.30
C TYR A 46 1.02 -9.30 18.97
N PHE A 47 2.34 -9.39 19.03
CA PHE A 47 3.14 -9.54 17.82
C PHE A 47 3.09 -10.99 17.35
N VAL A 48 2.49 -11.22 16.18
CA VAL A 48 2.32 -12.55 15.57
C VAL A 48 3.21 -12.77 14.35
N GLY A 49 3.88 -11.72 13.87
CA GLY A 49 4.87 -11.80 12.81
C GLY A 49 4.26 -12.18 11.46
N THR A 50 4.43 -13.45 11.04
CA THR A 50 4.04 -13.93 9.70
C THR A 50 2.84 -14.86 9.70
N GLU A 51 2.24 -15.11 10.85
CA GLU A 51 1.17 -16.10 11.01
C GLU A 51 -0.05 -15.79 10.12
N TRP A 52 -0.56 -14.56 10.19
CA TRP A 52 -1.67 -14.11 9.34
C TRP A 52 -1.35 -14.22 7.85
N PHE A 53 -0.14 -13.86 7.44
CA PHE A 53 0.29 -14.01 6.05
C PHE A 53 0.21 -15.47 5.62
N ARG A 54 0.72 -16.40 6.43
CA ARG A 54 0.72 -17.83 6.13
C ARG A 54 -0.70 -18.38 6.01
N GLN A 55 -1.59 -18.02 6.92
CA GLN A 55 -2.98 -18.45 6.92
C GLN A 55 -3.74 -17.91 5.69
N VAL A 56 -3.60 -16.62 5.40
CA VAL A 56 -4.25 -15.97 4.25
C VAL A 56 -3.74 -16.55 2.93
N LEU A 57 -2.43 -16.80 2.81
CA LEU A 57 -1.84 -17.41 1.61
C LEU A 57 -2.22 -18.88 1.41
N GLN A 58 -2.84 -19.53 2.39
CA GLN A 58 -3.32 -20.90 2.28
C GLN A 58 -4.84 -20.99 2.09
N ASP A 59 -5.56 -19.85 2.12
CA ASP A 59 -7.01 -19.82 1.99
C ASP A 59 -7.43 -20.02 0.51
N PRO A 60 -8.11 -21.14 0.15
CA PRO A 60 -8.58 -21.36 -1.21
C PRO A 60 -9.57 -20.29 -1.69
N ARG A 61 -10.34 -19.68 -0.79
CA ARG A 61 -11.30 -18.62 -1.15
C ARG A 61 -10.60 -17.36 -1.62
N LEU A 62 -9.44 -17.05 -1.05
CA LEU A 62 -8.62 -15.94 -1.51
C LEU A 62 -8.15 -16.17 -2.95
N HIS A 63 -7.67 -17.37 -3.25
CA HIS A 63 -7.19 -17.74 -4.58
C HIS A 63 -8.30 -17.67 -5.64
N ASP A 64 -9.48 -18.22 -5.33
CA ASP A 64 -10.65 -18.15 -6.22
C ASP A 64 -11.07 -16.70 -6.49
N SER A 65 -11.03 -15.86 -5.45
CA SER A 65 -11.38 -14.44 -5.56
C SER A 65 -10.35 -13.66 -6.38
N LEU A 66 -9.06 -13.95 -6.19
CA LEU A 66 -7.95 -13.35 -6.94
C LEU A 66 -8.03 -13.69 -8.44
N LEU A 67 -8.32 -14.94 -8.77
CA LEU A 67 -8.48 -15.37 -10.17
C LEU A 67 -9.65 -14.64 -10.84
N ARG A 68 -10.78 -14.49 -10.14
CA ARG A 68 -11.92 -13.70 -10.63
C ARG A 68 -11.57 -12.23 -10.84
N GLN A 69 -10.82 -11.63 -9.91
CA GLN A 69 -10.34 -10.26 -10.02
C GLN A 69 -9.52 -10.04 -11.32
N PHE A 70 -8.61 -10.95 -11.63
CA PHE A 70 -7.82 -10.87 -12.87
C PHE A 70 -8.68 -11.07 -14.12
N ILE A 71 -9.60 -12.04 -14.11
CA ILE A 71 -10.52 -12.26 -15.24
C ILE A 71 -11.36 -11.00 -15.50
N TYR A 72 -12.01 -10.45 -14.47
CA TYR A 72 -12.84 -9.25 -14.64
C TYR A 72 -12.03 -8.03 -15.10
N SER A 73 -10.83 -7.84 -14.55
CA SER A 73 -9.94 -6.76 -14.98
C SER A 73 -9.51 -6.93 -16.44
N GLY A 74 -9.21 -8.16 -16.85
CA GLY A 74 -8.87 -8.50 -18.24
C GLY A 74 -10.05 -8.32 -19.20
N CYS A 75 -11.27 -8.70 -18.80
CA CYS A 75 -12.47 -8.53 -19.61
C CYS A 75 -12.79 -7.06 -19.90
N VAL A 76 -12.49 -6.14 -18.99
CA VAL A 76 -12.71 -4.69 -19.20
C VAL A 76 -11.73 -4.11 -20.24
N LEU A 77 -10.57 -4.74 -20.43
CA LEU A 77 -9.54 -4.28 -21.36
C LEU A 77 -9.74 -4.80 -22.80
N LEU A 78 -10.57 -5.82 -23.01
CA LEU A 78 -10.91 -6.43 -24.31
C LEU A 78 -12.14 -5.74 -24.93
#